data_AF-A0A1D8K9U5-F1
#
_entry.id   AF-A0A1D8K9U5-F1
#
_cell.length_a   1.000
_cell.length_b   1.000
_cell.length_c   1.000
_cell.angle_alpha   90.00
_cell.angle_beta   90.00
_cell.angle_gamma   90.00
#
_symmetry.space_group_name_H-M   'P 1'
#
loop_
_entity.id
_entity.type
_entity.pdbx_description
1 polymer ?
#
loop_
_entity_poly.entity_id
_entity_poly.type
_entity_poly.pdbx_seq_one_letter_code
_entity_poly.pdbx_strand_id
1 'polypeptide(L)'
;MEYAKRQPSSGACQLTHWESTFAVWYSLKKQGNLAMIENIAAVKQTTTKSHAVNLKLSPQAAREIANLKQPLVVDLELLFSCMIRKQVHFLDEVHHDAVPLDCNNPKIQAWFRAVGTKTCLISDQPVPDLQTFPIKRIEPFMPKWLDLDFKHGKWRGEFGYIASR
;
A
#
# COMPACT_ATOMS: atom_id res chain seq x y z
N MET A 1 51.83 41.10 -7.95
CA MET A 1 50.99 41.53 -6.81
C MET A 1 49.62 41.83 -7.40
N GLU A 2 48.49 41.25 -7.05
CA GLU A 2 48.13 40.22 -6.09
C GLU A 2 46.74 39.71 -6.49
N TYR A 3 46.47 38.44 -6.19
CA TYR A 3 45.27 37.67 -6.49
C TYR A 3 43.97 38.22 -5.85
N ALA A 4 42.86 38.16 -6.58
CA ALA A 4 41.50 38.15 -5.99
C ALA A 4 40.60 37.09 -6.65
N LYS A 5 40.55 35.93 -5.97
CA LYS A 5 39.49 34.91 -5.78
C LYS A 5 38.29 34.78 -6.76
N ARG A 6 38.16 33.56 -7.35
CA ARG A 6 37.07 32.54 -7.23
C ARG A 6 35.64 33.06 -6.93
N GLN A 7 34.56 32.71 -7.63
CA GLN A 7 34.01 31.36 -7.95
C GLN A 7 32.89 31.43 -9.03
N PRO A 8 32.50 30.29 -9.64
CA PRO A 8 31.49 30.19 -10.70
C PRO A 8 30.05 30.06 -10.17
N SER A 9 29.10 30.64 -10.91
CA SER A 9 27.66 30.58 -10.66
C SER A 9 27.08 29.19 -10.97
N SER A 10 26.71 28.47 -9.92
CA SER A 10 25.85 27.28 -9.99
C SER A 10 24.39 27.71 -10.13
N GLY A 11 23.88 27.75 -11.36
CA GLY A 11 22.44 27.80 -11.63
C GLY A 11 21.86 26.39 -11.54
N ALA A 12 21.53 25.94 -10.33
CA ALA A 12 20.82 24.68 -10.13
C ALA A 12 19.37 24.81 -10.60
N CYS A 13 18.98 23.84 -11.43
CA CYS A 13 17.66 23.61 -11.99
C CYS A 13 16.62 23.48 -10.87
N GLN A 14 15.51 24.22 -11.00
CA GLN A 14 14.41 24.23 -10.06
C GLN A 14 13.76 22.84 -9.98
N LEU A 15 13.74 22.27 -8.77
CA LEU A 15 12.94 21.11 -8.44
C LEU A 15 11.46 21.49 -8.43
N THR A 16 10.67 20.58 -8.98
CA THR A 16 9.27 20.75 -9.34
C THR A 16 8.34 20.66 -8.13
N HIS A 17 7.28 21.46 -8.20
CA HIS A 17 6.34 21.87 -7.15
C HIS A 17 5.30 20.80 -6.75
N TRP A 18 5.65 19.52 -6.66
CA TRP A 18 4.64 18.45 -6.42
C TRP A 18 4.73 17.72 -5.07
N GLU A 19 5.77 17.97 -4.25
CA GLU A 19 5.95 17.29 -2.95
C GLU A 19 5.22 17.97 -1.76
N SER A 20 4.54 19.11 -1.97
CA SER A 20 4.01 19.93 -0.86
C SER A 20 2.59 19.58 -0.41
N THR A 21 1.76 18.96 -1.27
CA THR A 21 0.35 18.67 -0.92
C THR A 21 0.17 17.42 -0.06
N PHE A 22 1.10 16.45 -0.11
CA PHE A 22 1.03 15.24 0.71
C PHE A 22 1.36 15.49 2.20
N ALA A 23 2.33 16.38 2.48
CA ALA A 23 2.72 16.70 3.86
C ALA A 23 1.65 17.51 4.62
N VAL A 24 0.88 18.35 3.92
CA VAL A 24 -0.15 19.20 4.52
C VAL A 24 -1.39 18.40 4.92
N TRP A 25 -1.79 17.40 4.13
CA TRP A 25 -2.92 16.54 4.48
C TRP A 25 -2.62 15.64 5.69
N TYR A 26 -1.38 15.14 5.81
CA TYR A 26 -0.94 14.33 6.94
C TYR A 26 -0.83 15.14 8.26
N SER A 27 -0.59 16.46 8.17
CA SER A 27 -0.40 17.33 9.35
C SER A 27 -1.72 17.86 9.94
N LEU A 28 -2.78 18.00 9.14
CA LEU A 28 -4.05 18.61 9.56
C LEU A 28 -4.97 17.68 10.39
N LYS A 29 -4.70 16.36 10.44
CA LYS A 29 -5.45 15.43 11.32
C LYS A 29 -4.99 15.43 12.78
N LYS A 30 -4.01 16.27 13.15
CA LYS A 30 -3.32 16.23 14.46
C LYS A 30 -3.80 17.28 15.49
N GLN A 31 -4.99 17.85 15.32
CA GLN A 31 -5.57 18.77 16.32
C GLN A 31 -7.05 18.43 16.57
N GLY A 32 -7.29 17.62 17.61
CA GLY A 32 -8.64 17.15 17.95
C GLY A 32 -8.74 16.26 19.20
N ASN A 33 -8.27 16.79 20.32
CA ASN A 33 -8.67 16.55 21.72
C ASN A 33 -8.58 15.16 22.40
N LEU A 34 -7.99 15.18 23.60
CA LEU A 34 -7.70 14.10 24.53
C LEU A 34 -8.89 13.82 25.47
N ALA A 35 -9.28 12.55 25.63
CA ALA A 35 -9.47 11.88 26.93
C ALA A 35 -10.19 10.53 26.76
N MET A 36 -9.44 9.42 26.86
CA MET A 36 -9.61 8.33 27.83
C MET A 36 -8.65 7.18 27.46
N ILE A 37 -8.02 6.60 28.48
CA ILE A 37 -6.72 5.92 28.45
C ILE A 37 -6.93 4.39 28.36
N GLU A 38 -5.85 3.68 27.98
CA GLU A 38 -5.56 2.23 28.14
C GLU A 38 -5.94 1.36 26.92
N ASN A 39 -5.02 0.74 26.16
CA ASN A 39 -3.75 0.10 26.51
C ASN A 39 -2.67 0.32 25.44
N ILE A 40 -1.55 0.89 25.86
CA ILE A 40 -0.29 0.91 25.12
C ILE A 40 0.38 -0.45 25.36
N ALA A 41 0.26 -1.37 24.40
CA ALA A 41 1.13 -2.54 24.33
C ALA A 41 1.49 -2.84 22.87
N ALA A 42 2.62 -2.24 22.47
CA ALA A 42 3.48 -2.66 21.36
C ALA A 42 3.03 -2.37 19.91
N VAL A 43 2.73 -1.11 19.59
CA VAL A 43 3.05 -0.62 18.23
C VAL A 43 4.41 0.05 18.29
N LYS A 44 5.48 -0.75 18.23
CA LYS A 44 6.78 -0.23 17.79
C LYS A 44 6.57 0.16 16.33
N GLN A 45 6.36 1.45 16.08
CA GLN A 45 6.41 2.03 14.74
C GLN A 45 7.86 1.90 14.24
N THR A 46 8.21 0.71 13.74
CA THR A 46 9.36 0.52 12.88
C THR A 46 9.07 1.24 11.57
N THR A 47 9.94 2.17 11.22
CA THR A 47 10.07 2.79 9.90
C THR A 47 9.82 1.74 8.81
N THR A 48 8.62 1.73 8.24
CA THR A 48 8.17 0.64 7.37
C THR A 48 8.87 0.77 6.02
N LYS A 49 9.96 0.03 5.84
CA LYS A 49 10.50 -0.26 4.52
C LYS A 49 9.38 -0.90 3.71
N SER A 50 8.92 -0.26 2.65
CA SER A 50 7.92 -0.85 1.74
C SER A 50 8.47 -2.13 1.13
N HIS A 51 7.61 -3.14 0.99
CA HIS A 51 7.99 -4.40 0.36
C HIS A 51 7.85 -4.29 -1.15
N ALA A 52 8.92 -4.52 -1.90
CA ALA A 52 8.88 -4.46 -3.37
C ALA A 52 8.10 -5.64 -3.94
N VAL A 53 7.18 -5.35 -4.86
CA VAL A 53 6.32 -6.33 -5.53
C VAL A 53 6.44 -6.16 -7.03
N ASN A 54 6.63 -7.26 -7.76
CA ASN A 54 6.64 -7.24 -9.21
C ASN A 54 5.21 -7.04 -9.74
N LEU A 55 4.94 -5.85 -10.26
CA LEU A 55 3.66 -5.50 -10.85
C LEU A 55 3.62 -5.89 -12.33
N LYS A 56 2.60 -6.65 -12.73
CA LYS A 56 2.24 -6.85 -14.14
C LYS A 56 0.85 -6.26 -14.40
N LEU A 57 0.72 -5.57 -15.52
CA LEU A 57 -0.54 -5.01 -15.99
C LEU A 57 -0.94 -5.68 -17.30
N SER A 58 -2.21 -6.05 -17.43
CA SER A 58 -2.75 -6.35 -18.75
C SER A 58 -2.74 -5.10 -19.63
N PRO A 59 -2.81 -5.24 -20.97
CA PRO A 59 -2.91 -4.09 -21.86
C PRO A 59 -4.12 -3.19 -21.56
N GLN A 60 -5.23 -3.77 -21.10
CA GLN A 60 -6.44 -3.01 -20.73
C GLN A 60 -6.23 -2.26 -19.41
N ALA A 61 -5.64 -2.92 -18.40
CA ALA A 61 -5.29 -2.28 -17.13
C ALA A 61 -4.31 -1.11 -17.33
N ALA A 62 -3.27 -1.29 -18.15
CA ALA A 62 -2.30 -0.23 -18.42
C ALA A 62 -2.96 1.02 -19.05
N ARG A 63 -3.89 0.82 -20.00
CA ARG A 63 -4.66 1.91 -20.61
C ARG A 63 -5.53 2.62 -19.58
N GLU A 64 -6.24 1.87 -18.74
CA GLU A 64 -7.14 2.45 -17.75
C GLU A 64 -6.36 3.23 -16.68
N ILE A 65 -5.26 2.68 -16.17
CA ILE A 65 -4.34 3.37 -15.24
C ILE A 65 -3.84 4.70 -15.82
N ALA A 66 -3.50 4.75 -17.11
CA ALA A 66 -3.06 5.98 -17.75
C ALA A 66 -4.12 7.09 -17.68
N ASN A 67 -5.41 6.74 -17.70
CA ASN A 67 -6.53 7.67 -17.68
C ASN A 67 -7.04 8.04 -16.27
N LEU A 68 -6.59 7.32 -15.24
CA LEU A 68 -6.99 7.62 -13.86
C LEU A 68 -6.55 9.03 -13.43
N LYS A 69 -7.50 9.75 -12.84
CA LYS A 69 -7.29 11.08 -12.22
C LYS A 69 -6.66 10.99 -10.84
N GLN A 70 -6.91 9.90 -10.13
CA GLN A 70 -6.37 9.60 -8.81
C GLN A 70 -5.75 8.21 -8.82
N PRO A 71 -4.75 7.93 -7.96
CA PRO A 71 -4.15 6.60 -7.89
C PRO A 71 -5.20 5.52 -7.60
N LEU A 72 -5.01 4.34 -8.20
CA LEU A 72 -5.79 3.15 -7.89
C LEU A 72 -5.32 2.59 -6.54
N VAL A 73 -6.22 2.53 -5.56
CA VAL A 73 -5.93 1.86 -4.28
C VAL A 73 -6.26 0.38 -4.41
N VAL A 74 -5.24 -0.45 -4.20
CA VAL A 74 -5.31 -1.90 -4.33
C VAL A 74 -4.96 -2.53 -3.00
N ASP A 75 -5.89 -3.28 -2.43
CA ASP A 75 -5.72 -3.93 -1.13
C ASP A 75 -5.65 -5.45 -1.30
N LEU A 76 -4.51 -6.03 -0.94
CA LEU A 76 -4.23 -7.46 -1.02
C LEU A 76 -4.54 -8.09 0.33
N GLU A 77 -5.59 -8.88 0.38
CA GLU A 77 -6.01 -9.61 1.56
C GLU A 77 -5.56 -11.07 1.48
N LEU A 78 -4.82 -11.51 2.50
CA LEU A 78 -4.59 -12.92 2.78
C LEU A 78 -5.35 -13.34 4.03
N LEU A 79 -6.45 -14.05 3.86
CA LEU A 79 -7.28 -14.56 4.95
C LEU A 79 -6.85 -15.96 5.38
N PHE A 80 -6.46 -16.09 6.64
CA PHE A 80 -6.24 -17.34 7.36
C PHE A 80 -7.51 -17.78 8.09
N SER A 81 -8.27 -18.67 7.44
CA SER A 81 -9.38 -19.40 8.06
C SER A 81 -9.05 -20.91 8.10
N CYS A 82 -10.05 -21.81 8.02
CA CYS A 82 -9.80 -23.23 7.74
C CYS A 82 -9.11 -23.44 6.38
N MET A 83 -9.34 -22.53 5.43
CA MET A 83 -8.64 -22.48 4.16
C MET A 83 -8.02 -21.10 3.98
N ILE A 84 -6.85 -21.06 3.37
CA ILE A 84 -6.21 -19.81 2.99
C ILE A 84 -6.95 -19.25 1.77
N ARG A 85 -7.39 -18.00 1.87
CA ARG A 85 -8.00 -17.26 0.78
C ARG A 85 -7.16 -16.03 0.43
N LYS A 86 -7.00 -15.78 -0.87
CA LYS A 86 -6.38 -14.57 -1.42
C LYS A 86 -7.46 -13.74 -2.09
N GLN A 87 -7.53 -12.45 -1.79
CA GLN A 87 -8.42 -11.52 -2.49
C GLN A 87 -7.70 -10.22 -2.80
N VAL A 88 -8.05 -9.63 -3.96
CA VAL A 88 -7.62 -8.28 -4.32
C VAL A 88 -8.86 -7.41 -4.32
N HIS A 89 -8.85 -6.38 -3.49
CA HIS A 89 -9.90 -5.39 -3.39
C HIS A 89 -9.44 -4.08 -4.03
N PHE A 90 -10.40 -3.38 -4.64
CA PHE A 90 -10.21 -2.04 -5.20
C PHE A 90 -11.10 -1.12 -4.39
N LEU A 91 -10.47 -0.29 -3.55
CA LEU A 91 -11.13 0.51 -2.51
C LEU A 91 -10.91 2.00 -2.78
N ASP A 92 -11.66 2.86 -2.09
CA ASP A 92 -11.39 4.30 -2.08
C ASP A 92 -10.40 4.69 -0.97
N GLU A 93 -10.33 3.90 0.10
CA GLU A 93 -9.50 4.16 1.28
C GLU A 93 -8.68 2.94 1.70
N VAL A 94 -7.55 3.22 2.34
CA VAL A 94 -6.58 2.21 2.82
C VAL A 94 -6.98 1.73 4.22
N HIS A 95 -6.90 0.43 4.46
CA HIS A 95 -7.10 -0.12 5.80
C HIS A 95 -5.93 0.25 6.73
N HIS A 96 -6.23 0.69 7.96
CA HIS A 96 -5.22 1.17 8.91
C HIS A 96 -4.15 0.13 9.31
N ASP A 97 -4.50 -1.15 9.28
CA ASP A 97 -3.58 -2.26 9.56
C ASP A 97 -2.76 -2.73 8.34
N ALA A 98 -2.98 -2.14 7.16
CA ALA A 98 -2.32 -2.60 5.95
C ALA A 98 -0.89 -2.05 5.84
N VAL A 99 0.03 -2.88 5.35
CA VAL A 99 1.40 -2.47 5.07
C VAL A 99 1.54 -1.99 3.62
N PRO A 100 2.31 -0.92 3.35
CA PRO A 100 2.51 -0.43 1.99
C PRO A 100 3.41 -1.38 1.17
N LEU A 101 3.03 -1.59 -0.08
CA LEU A 101 3.81 -2.30 -1.09
C LEU A 101 4.39 -1.31 -2.10
N ASP A 102 5.61 -1.57 -2.55
CA ASP A 102 6.23 -0.79 -3.63
C ASP A 102 6.07 -1.54 -4.96
N CYS A 103 5.19 -1.03 -5.81
CA CYS A 103 4.96 -1.54 -7.17
C CYS A 103 5.78 -0.82 -8.25
N ASN A 104 6.64 0.13 -7.88
CA ASN A 104 7.37 1.00 -8.81
C ASN A 104 6.45 1.68 -9.85
N ASN A 105 5.23 2.05 -9.45
CA ASN A 105 4.27 2.76 -10.28
C ASN A 105 3.47 3.77 -9.43
N PRO A 106 3.62 5.09 -9.65
CA PRO A 106 3.01 6.11 -8.80
C PRO A 106 1.48 6.21 -8.92
N LYS A 107 0.88 5.62 -9.96
CA LYS A 107 -0.59 5.58 -10.14
C LYS A 107 -1.25 4.42 -9.41
N ILE A 108 -0.50 3.59 -8.71
CA ILE A 108 -1.00 2.45 -7.93
C ILE A 108 -0.52 2.59 -6.51
N GLN A 109 -1.45 2.54 -5.57
CA GLN A 109 -1.18 2.45 -4.14
C GLN A 109 -1.59 1.06 -3.68
N ALA A 110 -0.61 0.15 -3.61
CA ALA A 110 -0.84 -1.22 -3.22
C ALA A 110 -0.54 -1.44 -1.73
N TRP A 111 -1.40 -2.20 -1.07
CA TRP A 111 -1.35 -2.46 0.36
C TRP A 111 -1.57 -3.94 0.61
N PHE A 112 -0.97 -4.46 1.68
CA PHE A 112 -1.13 -5.85 2.08
C PHE A 112 -1.61 -5.96 3.51
N ARG A 113 -2.56 -6.87 3.72
CA ARG A 113 -2.96 -7.30 5.05
C ARG A 113 -3.13 -8.81 5.10
N ALA A 114 -2.60 -9.37 6.16
CA ALA A 114 -2.83 -10.75 6.53
C ALA A 114 -3.84 -10.75 7.68
N VAL A 115 -5.01 -11.33 7.45
CA VAL A 115 -6.15 -11.34 8.37
C VAL A 115 -6.49 -12.77 8.75
N GLY A 116 -7.18 -12.97 9.86
CA GLY A 116 -7.65 -14.30 10.25
C GLY A 116 -9.04 -14.24 10.88
N THR A 117 -9.64 -15.40 11.08
CA THR A 117 -10.95 -15.53 11.71
C THR A 117 -10.87 -16.48 12.90
N LYS A 118 -11.52 -16.14 14.02
CA LYS A 118 -11.60 -17.04 15.19
C LYS A 118 -12.40 -18.30 14.92
N THR A 119 -13.43 -18.18 14.07
CA THR A 119 -14.29 -19.28 13.68
C THR A 119 -14.07 -19.58 12.20
N CYS A 120 -13.83 -20.85 11.88
CA CYS A 120 -13.68 -21.31 10.52
C CYS A 120 -15.05 -21.36 9.84
N LEU A 121 -15.27 -20.53 8.82
CA LEU A 121 -16.41 -20.65 7.91
C LEU A 121 -15.89 -21.00 6.51
N ILE A 122 -16.31 -22.14 5.97
CA ILE A 122 -16.09 -22.49 4.55
C ILE A 122 -17.18 -21.77 3.74
N SER A 123 -16.99 -20.48 3.45
CA SER A 123 -17.97 -19.69 2.68
C SER A 123 -17.30 -18.50 1.98
N ASP A 124 -17.74 -18.18 0.76
CA ASP A 124 -17.27 -17.02 -0.02
C ASP A 124 -17.89 -15.68 0.41
N GLN A 125 -18.74 -15.70 1.44
CA GLN A 125 -19.35 -14.49 2.00
C GLN A 125 -18.38 -13.73 2.93
N PRO A 126 -18.56 -12.40 3.10
CA PRO A 126 -17.83 -11.62 4.09
C PRO A 126 -17.95 -12.23 5.49
N VAL A 127 -16.84 -12.41 6.19
CA VAL A 127 -16.84 -13.01 7.53
C VAL A 127 -17.05 -11.92 8.59
N PRO A 128 -18.10 -12.00 9.41
CA PRO A 128 -18.42 -10.92 10.37
C PRO A 128 -17.37 -10.76 11.49
N ASP A 129 -16.59 -11.80 11.80
CA ASP A 129 -15.54 -11.80 12.84
C ASP A 129 -14.11 -11.78 12.26
N LEU A 130 -13.89 -10.99 11.21
CA LEU A 130 -12.55 -10.71 10.70
C LEU A 130 -11.75 -9.94 11.75
N GLN A 131 -10.70 -10.56 12.26
CA GLN A 131 -9.72 -9.89 13.10
C GLN A 131 -8.41 -9.85 12.33
N THR A 132 -7.73 -8.70 12.34
CA THR A 132 -6.30 -8.68 12.08
C THR A 132 -5.66 -9.46 13.22
N PHE A 133 -5.50 -10.78 13.05
CA PHE A 133 -4.79 -11.58 14.04
C PHE A 133 -3.41 -10.94 14.18
N PRO A 134 -2.87 -10.84 15.41
CA PRO A 134 -1.50 -10.40 15.60
C PRO A 134 -0.58 -11.51 15.06
N ILE A 135 -0.44 -11.56 13.73
CA ILE A 135 0.53 -12.35 13.03
C ILE A 135 1.87 -11.76 13.47
N LYS A 136 2.54 -12.49 14.35
CA LYS A 136 3.78 -12.02 15.01
C LYS A 136 4.88 -11.63 14.01
N ARG A 137 4.80 -12.13 12.77
CA ARG A 137 5.72 -11.83 11.66
C ARG A 137 4.95 -11.86 10.35
N ILE A 138 4.75 -10.69 9.75
CA ILE A 138 4.02 -10.53 8.49
C ILE A 138 4.93 -10.79 7.28
N GLU A 139 6.24 -10.67 7.45
CA GLU A 139 7.27 -10.74 6.40
C GLU A 139 7.23 -12.03 5.56
N PRO A 140 7.01 -13.24 6.14
CA PRO A 140 6.92 -14.47 5.35
C PRO A 140 5.71 -14.52 4.43
N PHE A 141 4.71 -13.68 4.69
CA PHE A 141 3.45 -13.61 3.96
C PHE A 141 3.40 -12.46 2.98
N MET A 142 4.51 -11.76 2.77
CA MET A 142 4.57 -10.68 1.78
C MET A 142 4.46 -11.24 0.36
N PRO A 143 3.58 -10.67 -0.48
CA PRO A 143 3.46 -11.09 -1.87
C PRO A 143 4.72 -10.70 -2.65
N LYS A 144 5.10 -11.52 -3.64
CA LYS A 144 6.22 -11.23 -4.54
C LYS A 144 5.80 -10.57 -5.85
N TRP A 145 4.57 -10.83 -6.28
CA TRP A 145 4.02 -10.25 -7.50
C TRP A 145 2.53 -9.91 -7.36
N LEU A 146 2.08 -8.95 -8.17
CA LEU A 146 0.72 -8.48 -8.31
C LEU A 146 0.40 -8.34 -9.80
N ASP A 147 -0.63 -9.04 -10.25
CA ASP A 147 -1.18 -8.93 -11.61
C ASP A 147 -2.50 -8.17 -11.54
N LEU A 148 -2.64 -7.11 -12.35
CA LEU A 148 -3.89 -6.36 -12.49
C LEU A 148 -4.42 -6.43 -13.92
N ASP A 149 -5.74 -6.60 -14.02
CA ASP A 149 -6.50 -6.58 -15.27
C ASP A 149 -7.71 -5.65 -15.14
N PHE A 150 -8.21 -5.19 -16.27
CA PHE A 150 -9.42 -4.40 -16.37
C PHE A 150 -10.31 -4.98 -17.47
N LYS A 151 -11.48 -5.50 -17.09
CA LYS A 151 -12.39 -6.17 -18.02
C LYS A 151 -13.85 -5.90 -17.66
N HIS A 152 -14.66 -5.59 -18.67
CA HIS A 152 -16.08 -5.26 -18.51
C HIS A 152 -16.33 -4.12 -17.51
N GLY A 153 -15.50 -3.07 -17.56
CA GLY A 153 -15.63 -1.90 -16.68
C GLY A 153 -15.25 -2.17 -15.22
N LYS A 154 -14.59 -3.30 -14.93
CA LYS A 154 -14.23 -3.70 -13.56
C LYS A 154 -12.77 -4.08 -13.47
N TRP A 155 -12.14 -3.59 -12.41
CA TRP A 155 -10.82 -4.02 -11.98
C TRP A 155 -10.83 -5.45 -11.47
N ARG A 156 -9.76 -6.18 -11.76
CA ARG A 156 -9.49 -7.54 -11.28
C ARG A 156 -8.02 -7.65 -10.95
N GLY A 157 -7.69 -8.47 -9.97
CA GLY A 157 -6.30 -8.69 -9.63
C GLY A 157 -6.06 -10.03 -8.97
N GLU A 158 -4.80 -10.44 -9.01
CA GLU A 158 -4.29 -11.61 -8.30
C GLU A 158 -2.87 -11.30 -7.81
N PHE A 159 -2.46 -11.94 -6.72
CA PHE A 159 -1.09 -11.87 -6.23
C PHE A 159 -0.56 -13.27 -5.85
N GLY A 160 0.75 -13.39 -5.69
CA GLY A 160 1.36 -14.64 -5.27
C GLY A 160 2.78 -14.53 -4.71
N TYR A 161 3.33 -15.69 -4.36
CA TYR A 161 4.52 -15.84 -3.50
C TYR A 161 5.72 -16.51 -4.16
N ILE A 162 5.51 -17.10 -5.34
CA ILE A 162 6.55 -17.74 -6.13
C ILE A 162 7.02 -16.72 -7.17
N ALA A 163 8.33 -16.55 -7.32
CA ALA A 163 8.92 -15.50 -8.14
C ALA A 163 8.68 -15.67 -9.65
N SER A 164 8.16 -16.82 -10.10
CA SER A 164 7.89 -17.14 -11.49
C SER A 164 6.40 -17.37 -11.72
N ARG A 165 5.78 -16.51 -12.53
CA ARG A 165 4.52 -16.76 -13.23
C ARG A 165 4.74 -16.47 -14.70
#